data_AF-A0A8E2VHG9-F1
#
_entry.id   AF-A0A8E2VHG9-F1
#
_cell.length_a   1.000
_cell.length_b   1.000
_cell.length_c   1.000
_cell.angle_alpha   90.00
_cell.angle_beta   90.00
_cell.angle_gamma   90.00
#
_symmetry.space_group_name_H-M   'P 1'
#
loop_
_entity.id
_entity.type
_entity.pdbx_description
1 polymer ?
#
loop_
_entity_poly.entity_id
_entity_poly.type
_entity_poly.pdbx_seq_one_letter_code
_entity_poly.pdbx_strand_id
1 'polypeptide(L)'
;MKISKGFIATAFAVVTGFAGTTAMADSCFWMSTDSGNPWVPAPQGDVDKDKCFALDSCDGGKGESGGGCYKWAASADAPREPWYSCFWLDNQTNEWVPAPQGMVSEGQCQALDSCQTGGGGQSGGGCYKWTVSATDPQNQWD
;
A
#
# COMPACT_ATOMS: atom_id res chain seq x y z
N MET A 1 37.55 15.43 60.02
CA MET A 1 37.39 16.54 59.04
C MET A 1 38.69 16.68 58.26
N LYS A 2 38.73 16.18 57.00
CA LYS A 2 39.75 16.47 55.99
C LYS A 2 39.12 16.14 54.63
N ILE A 3 39.00 17.17 53.82
CA ILE A 3 38.37 17.21 52.50
C ILE A 3 39.41 16.74 51.47
N SER A 4 39.02 15.88 50.53
CA SER A 4 39.82 15.60 49.35
C SER A 4 38.93 15.38 48.13
N LYS A 5 38.94 16.40 47.25
CA LYS A 5 39.16 16.34 45.79
C LYS A 5 38.25 15.33 45.06
N GLY A 6 37.17 15.73 44.40
CA GLY A 6 37.17 16.66 43.27
C GLY A 6 37.45 15.88 41.98
N PHE A 7 36.41 15.36 41.34
CA PHE A 7 36.41 14.96 39.93
C PHE A 7 35.06 15.32 39.32
N ILE A 8 35.06 16.39 38.53
CA ILE A 8 33.96 16.74 37.63
C ILE A 8 34.12 15.81 36.43
N ALA A 9 33.24 14.82 36.31
CA ALA A 9 33.12 14.04 35.09
C ALA A 9 32.21 14.83 34.14
N THR A 10 32.85 15.48 33.18
CA THR A 10 32.24 16.20 32.07
C THR A 10 31.26 15.29 31.33
N ALA A 11 30.00 15.72 31.22
CA ALA A 11 29.00 15.07 30.41
C ALA A 11 29.43 15.05 28.93
N PHE A 12 29.69 13.87 28.39
CA PHE A 12 29.65 13.64 26.95
C PHE A 12 28.31 12.99 26.63
N ALA A 13 27.30 13.83 26.42
CA ALA A 13 26.11 13.41 25.72
C ALA A 13 26.50 13.25 24.24
N VAL A 14 26.87 12.04 23.84
CA VAL A 14 26.85 11.67 22.43
C VAL A 14 25.39 11.64 22.04
N VAL A 15 24.90 12.75 21.48
CA VAL A 15 23.69 12.75 20.67
C VAL A 15 24.08 12.03 19.39
N THR A 16 23.99 10.70 19.39
CA THR A 16 23.82 9.98 18.13
C THR A 16 22.46 10.44 17.62
N GLY A 17 22.49 11.41 16.71
CA GLY A 17 21.34 11.78 15.92
C GLY A 17 20.79 10.50 15.32
N PHE A 18 19.57 10.15 15.70
CA PHE A 18 18.76 9.29 14.85
C PHE A 18 18.61 10.08 13.55
N ALA A 19 19.44 9.77 12.56
CA ALA A 19 19.08 9.98 11.18
C ALA A 19 17.85 9.10 10.97
N GLY A 20 16.69 9.64 11.35
CA GLY A 20 15.43 9.17 10.85
C GLY A 20 15.54 9.36 9.35
N THR A 21 15.83 8.28 8.64
CA THR A 21 15.33 8.13 7.28
C THR A 21 13.84 8.39 7.40
N THR A 22 13.42 9.61 7.09
CA THR A 22 12.06 9.86 6.64
C THR A 22 11.92 8.95 5.43
N ALA A 23 11.39 7.75 5.65
CA ALA A 23 10.75 7.02 4.57
C ALA A 23 9.73 8.03 4.03
N MET A 24 10.02 8.58 2.84
CA MET A 24 9.06 9.39 2.13
C MET A 24 7.84 8.51 2.04
N ALA A 25 6.76 8.87 2.74
CA ALA A 25 5.53 8.12 2.67
C ALA A 25 5.16 8.06 1.19
N ASP A 26 4.88 6.85 0.70
CA ASP A 26 4.45 6.69 -0.67
C ASP A 26 3.29 7.63 -0.98
N SER A 27 3.25 8.13 -2.20
CA SER A 27 2.25 9.10 -2.64
C SER A 27 1.72 8.77 -4.03
N CYS A 28 0.64 9.45 -4.41
CA CYS A 28 0.06 9.30 -5.73
C CYS A 28 0.75 10.19 -6.76
N PHE A 29 1.17 9.58 -7.86
CA PHE A 29 1.74 10.26 -9.03
C PHE A 29 0.84 10.04 -10.23
N TRP A 30 0.67 11.06 -11.05
CA TRP A 30 -0.02 10.99 -12.32
C TRP A 30 0.96 11.22 -13.47
N MET A 31 0.70 10.59 -14.60
CA MET A 31 1.49 10.77 -15.81
C MET A 31 1.01 12.01 -16.56
N SER A 32 1.80 13.09 -16.50
CA SER A 32 1.48 14.35 -17.16
C SER A 32 1.29 14.18 -18.66
N THR A 33 0.47 15.04 -19.26
CA THR A 33 0.32 15.15 -20.73
C THR A 33 1.39 16.02 -21.37
N ASP A 34 2.36 16.51 -20.60
CA ASP A 34 3.51 17.26 -21.12
C ASP A 34 4.41 16.37 -22.01
N SER A 35 5.25 17.01 -22.84
CA SER A 35 6.15 16.29 -23.74
C SER A 35 7.01 15.28 -22.98
N GLY A 36 6.93 14.00 -23.35
CA GLY A 36 7.67 12.91 -22.70
C GLY A 36 6.90 12.23 -21.56
N ASN A 37 5.66 12.64 -21.29
CA ASN A 37 4.77 12.07 -20.29
C ASN A 37 5.42 11.88 -18.90
N PRO A 38 5.98 12.94 -18.29
CA PRO A 38 6.66 12.81 -17.00
C PRO A 38 5.68 12.46 -15.88
N TRP A 39 6.12 11.63 -14.93
CA TRP A 39 5.38 11.40 -13.69
C TRP A 39 5.52 12.62 -12.78
N VAL A 40 4.40 13.17 -12.33
CA VAL A 40 4.35 14.32 -11.43
C VAL A 40 3.35 14.05 -10.30
N PRO A 41 3.43 14.76 -9.15
CA PRO A 41 2.43 14.61 -8.09
C PRO A 41 1.01 14.76 -8.64
N ALA A 42 0.08 13.94 -8.13
CA ALA A 42 -1.30 13.96 -8.59
C ALA A 42 -1.92 15.36 -8.42
N PRO A 43 -2.58 15.93 -9.45
CA PRO A 43 -3.13 17.29 -9.39
C PRO A 43 -4.27 17.42 -8.36
N GLN A 44 -4.84 16.30 -7.92
CA GLN A 44 -5.85 16.22 -6.86
C GLN A 44 -5.26 16.47 -5.45
N GLY A 45 -3.92 16.52 -5.32
CA GLY A 45 -3.22 16.68 -4.05
C GLY A 45 -2.97 15.35 -3.34
N ASP A 46 -2.87 15.39 -2.00
CA ASP A 46 -2.68 14.22 -1.15
C ASP A 46 -3.91 13.31 -1.18
N VAL A 47 -3.96 12.42 -2.18
CA VAL A 47 -4.93 11.33 -2.25
C VAL A 47 -4.33 10.08 -1.62
N ASP A 48 -5.15 9.30 -0.92
CA ASP A 48 -4.73 8.00 -0.40
C ASP A 48 -4.52 6.97 -1.53
N LYS A 49 -3.95 5.81 -1.17
CA LYS A 49 -3.65 4.74 -2.12
C LYS A 49 -4.90 4.24 -2.85
N ASP A 50 -6.03 4.16 -2.14
CA ASP A 50 -7.30 3.67 -2.68
C ASP A 50 -7.85 4.62 -3.74
N LYS A 51 -7.80 5.93 -3.48
CA LYS A 51 -8.22 6.94 -4.44
C LYS A 51 -7.24 7.04 -5.60
N CYS A 52 -5.94 6.89 -5.36
CA CYS A 52 -4.94 6.83 -6.42
C CYS A 52 -5.20 5.69 -7.40
N PHE A 53 -5.46 4.49 -6.88
CA PHE A 53 -5.84 3.33 -7.69
C PHE A 53 -7.16 3.53 -8.41
N ALA A 54 -8.14 4.17 -7.77
CA ALA A 54 -9.41 4.45 -8.41
C ALA A 54 -9.22 5.33 -9.66
N LEU A 55 -8.27 6.27 -9.61
CA LEU A 55 -7.94 7.17 -10.72
C LEU A 55 -7.11 6.49 -11.82
N ASP A 56 -6.31 5.47 -11.52
CA ASP A 56 -5.46 4.81 -12.52
C ASP A 56 -6.30 4.11 -13.60
N SER A 57 -6.12 4.52 -14.86
CA SER A 57 -6.74 3.88 -16.03
C SER A 57 -5.80 2.94 -16.79
N CYS A 58 -4.53 2.84 -16.41
CA CYS A 58 -3.50 2.29 -17.29
C CYS A 58 -2.91 0.97 -16.83
N ASP A 59 -3.00 0.65 -15.55
CA ASP A 59 -2.31 -0.52 -15.00
C ASP A 59 -3.12 -1.14 -13.87
N GLY A 60 -4.35 -1.54 -14.17
CA GLY A 60 -5.21 -2.31 -13.25
C GLY A 60 -6.06 -1.50 -12.28
N GLY A 61 -5.97 -0.17 -12.29
CA GLY A 61 -6.86 0.71 -11.53
C GLY A 61 -8.32 0.72 -12.02
N LYS A 62 -9.19 1.44 -11.30
CA LYS A 62 -10.64 1.48 -11.62
C LYS A 62 -10.99 2.39 -12.80
N GLY A 63 -10.05 3.19 -13.28
CA GLY A 63 -10.22 4.06 -14.44
C GLY A 63 -11.17 5.26 -14.24
N GLU A 64 -11.40 5.71 -13.01
CA GLU A 64 -12.29 6.84 -12.70
C GLU A 64 -11.80 8.18 -13.27
N SER A 65 -10.52 8.30 -13.67
CA SER A 65 -9.98 9.53 -14.24
C SER A 65 -10.39 9.78 -15.70
N GLY A 66 -11.04 8.81 -16.37
CA GLY A 66 -11.41 8.93 -17.77
C GLY A 66 -10.24 8.76 -18.76
N GLY A 67 -9.15 8.10 -18.34
CA GLY A 67 -8.01 7.77 -19.20
C GLY A 67 -6.64 8.20 -18.69
N GLY A 68 -6.56 8.85 -17.52
CA GLY A 68 -5.30 9.23 -16.90
C GLY A 68 -4.60 8.04 -16.23
N CYS A 69 -3.28 7.97 -16.35
CA CYS A 69 -2.49 6.94 -15.69
C CYS A 69 -1.99 7.44 -14.33
N TYR A 70 -2.22 6.65 -13.29
CA TYR A 70 -1.79 6.97 -11.92
C TYR A 70 -0.96 5.82 -11.36
N LYS A 71 -0.04 6.13 -10.46
CA LYS A 71 0.76 5.15 -9.73
C LYS A 71 0.95 5.58 -8.28
N TRP A 72 1.07 4.60 -7.40
CA TRP A 72 1.52 4.80 -6.03
C TRP A 72 3.00 4.48 -5.96
N ALA A 73 3.82 5.37 -5.41
CA ALA A 73 5.27 5.17 -5.36
C ALA A 73 5.91 6.06 -4.29
N ALA A 74 7.14 5.74 -3.89
CA ALA A 74 7.94 6.56 -2.98
C ALA A 74 8.39 7.90 -3.61
N SER A 75 8.46 7.99 -4.95
CA SER A 75 8.79 9.20 -5.70
C SER A 75 8.34 9.11 -7.16
N ALA A 76 8.40 10.22 -7.89
CA ALA A 76 8.05 10.28 -9.31
C ALA A 76 8.88 9.32 -10.17
N ASP A 77 10.17 9.17 -9.87
CA ASP A 77 11.10 8.29 -10.61
C ASP A 77 11.13 6.85 -10.07
N ALA A 78 10.56 6.62 -8.89
CA ALA A 78 10.50 5.29 -8.29
C ALA A 78 9.59 4.35 -9.11
N PRO A 79 9.88 3.03 -9.08
CA PRO A 79 8.96 2.03 -9.60
C PRO A 79 7.61 2.14 -8.89
N ARG A 80 6.55 1.74 -9.60
CA ARG A 80 5.22 1.69 -8.99
C ARG A 80 5.17 0.61 -7.92
N GLU A 81 4.45 0.89 -6.85
CA GLU A 81 3.97 -0.12 -5.93
C GLU A 81 2.85 -0.93 -6.61
N PRO A 82 2.83 -2.27 -6.46
CA PRO A 82 1.76 -3.07 -7.00
C PRO A 82 0.40 -2.75 -6.36
N TRP A 83 -0.65 -2.83 -7.15
CA TRP A 83 -2.03 -2.73 -6.68
C TRP A 83 -2.49 -4.06 -6.09
N TYR A 84 -2.05 -4.37 -4.88
CA TYR A 84 -2.67 -5.46 -4.15
C TYR A 84 -4.13 -5.13 -3.88
N SER A 85 -5.00 -6.09 -4.16
CA SER A 85 -6.44 -5.96 -4.01
C SER A 85 -7.02 -7.26 -3.49
N CYS A 86 -8.19 -7.12 -2.87
CA CYS A 86 -8.96 -8.26 -2.43
C CYS A 86 -9.78 -8.80 -3.60
N PHE A 87 -9.62 -10.09 -3.88
CA PHE A 87 -10.43 -10.83 -4.84
C PHE A 87 -11.24 -11.88 -4.09
N TRP A 88 -12.44 -12.17 -4.58
CA TRP A 88 -13.28 -13.24 -4.03
C TRP A 88 -13.63 -14.25 -5.12
N LEU A 89 -13.83 -15.50 -4.72
CA LEU A 89 -14.25 -16.57 -5.62
C LEU A 89 -15.76 -16.50 -5.79
N ASP A 90 -16.20 -16.14 -6.99
CA ASP A 90 -17.62 -16.07 -7.30
C ASP A 90 -18.23 -17.49 -7.29
N ASN A 91 -19.28 -17.69 -6.50
CA ASN A 91 -19.90 -19.01 -6.33
C ASN A 91 -20.72 -19.48 -7.54
N GLN A 92 -21.07 -18.58 -8.46
CA GLN A 92 -21.83 -18.89 -9.67
C GLN A 92 -20.90 -19.29 -10.80
N THR A 93 -19.80 -18.55 -10.99
CA THR A 93 -18.86 -18.77 -12.09
C THR A 93 -17.65 -19.61 -11.70
N ASN A 94 -17.36 -19.76 -10.40
CA ASN A 94 -16.08 -20.28 -9.88
C ASN A 94 -14.86 -19.52 -10.41
N GLU A 95 -15.02 -18.23 -10.68
CA GLU A 95 -13.94 -17.35 -11.12
C GLU A 95 -13.58 -16.35 -10.01
N TRP A 96 -12.30 -16.01 -9.94
CA TRP A 96 -11.85 -14.92 -9.07
C TRP A 96 -12.22 -13.59 -9.69
N VAL A 97 -12.96 -12.77 -8.95
CA VAL A 97 -13.36 -11.43 -9.39
C VAL A 97 -13.04 -10.41 -8.30
N PRO A 98 -12.95 -9.10 -8.63
CA PRO A 98 -12.73 -8.07 -7.63
C PRO A 98 -13.76 -8.16 -6.49
N ALA A 99 -13.30 -8.07 -5.25
CA ALA A 99 -14.17 -8.14 -4.08
C ALA A 99 -15.21 -7.00 -4.12
N PRO A 100 -16.49 -7.28 -3.79
CA PRO A 100 -17.56 -6.28 -3.84
C PRO A 100 -17.34 -5.13 -2.83
N GLN A 101 -16.55 -5.37 -1.79
CA GLN A 101 -16.13 -4.35 -0.81
C GLN A 101 -15.09 -3.37 -1.38
N GLY A 102 -14.53 -3.64 -2.56
CA GLY A 102 -13.48 -2.83 -3.17
C GLY A 102 -12.08 -3.13 -2.62
N MET A 103 -11.18 -2.14 -2.69
CA MET A 103 -9.89 -2.24 -2.01
C MET A 103 -10.13 -2.10 -0.51
N VAL A 104 -10.01 -3.22 0.19
CA VAL A 104 -9.91 -3.28 1.65
C VAL A 104 -8.46 -3.53 2.00
N SER A 105 -8.01 -3.29 3.24
CA SER A 105 -6.66 -3.70 3.63
C SER A 105 -6.48 -5.23 3.54
N GLU A 106 -5.23 -5.68 3.45
CA GLU A 106 -4.89 -7.11 3.47
C GLU A 106 -5.54 -7.84 4.64
N GLY A 107 -5.44 -7.30 5.85
CA GLY A 107 -6.05 -7.90 7.04
C GLY A 107 -7.57 -7.97 6.97
N GLN A 108 -8.23 -6.99 6.35
CA GLN A 108 -9.68 -7.06 6.10
C GLN A 108 -10.03 -8.11 5.06
N CYS A 109 -9.21 -8.27 4.01
CA CYS A 109 -9.40 -9.31 3.01
C CYS A 109 -9.23 -10.72 3.61
N GLN A 110 -8.15 -10.91 4.39
CA GLN A 110 -7.89 -12.13 5.15
C GLN A 110 -9.05 -12.48 6.06
N ALA A 111 -9.60 -11.48 6.74
CA ALA A 111 -10.66 -11.73 7.70
C ALA A 111 -11.98 -12.19 7.03
N LEU A 112 -12.19 -11.84 5.75
CA LEU A 112 -13.31 -12.31 4.94
C LEU A 112 -13.10 -13.73 4.41
N ASP A 113 -11.86 -14.18 4.24
CA ASP A 113 -11.59 -15.51 3.69
C ASP A 113 -12.04 -16.62 4.65
N SER A 114 -12.86 -17.53 4.12
CA SER A 114 -13.32 -18.72 4.82
C SER A 114 -12.68 -20.01 4.28
N CYS A 115 -11.89 -19.93 3.21
CA CYS A 115 -11.46 -21.09 2.45
C CYS A 115 -10.01 -21.50 2.71
N GLN A 116 -9.14 -20.59 3.15
CA GLN A 116 -7.79 -20.94 3.57
C GLN A 116 -7.63 -21.00 5.09
N THR A 117 -6.63 -21.79 5.51
CA THR A 117 -6.13 -21.75 6.88
C THR A 117 -5.51 -20.37 7.14
N GLY A 118 -5.82 -19.75 8.28
CA GLY A 118 -5.41 -18.36 8.57
C GLY A 118 -6.41 -17.30 8.10
N GLY A 119 -7.46 -17.68 7.37
CA GLY A 119 -8.60 -16.79 7.07
C GLY A 119 -9.51 -16.57 8.29
N GLY A 120 -10.13 -15.39 8.38
CA GLY A 120 -10.96 -15.02 9.53
C GLY A 120 -12.41 -15.50 9.50
N GLY A 121 -12.89 -15.99 8.35
CA GLY A 121 -14.23 -16.57 8.22
C GLY A 121 -15.41 -15.59 8.32
N GLN A 122 -15.17 -14.28 8.29
CA GLN A 122 -16.23 -13.26 8.53
C GLN A 122 -17.26 -13.18 7.41
N SER A 123 -16.96 -13.69 6.21
CA SER A 123 -17.89 -13.66 5.07
C SER A 123 -19.02 -14.70 5.16
N GLY A 124 -18.95 -15.64 6.10
CA GLY A 124 -19.96 -16.71 6.23
C GLY A 124 -19.83 -17.81 5.16
N GLY A 125 -18.65 -17.97 4.55
CA GLY A 125 -18.35 -19.07 3.62
C GLY A 125 -17.73 -18.67 2.28
N GLY A 126 -17.48 -17.38 2.02
CA GLY A 126 -16.82 -16.94 0.80
C GLY A 126 -15.30 -17.13 0.85
N CYS A 127 -14.71 -17.48 -0.29
CA CYS A 127 -13.26 -17.55 -0.45
C CYS A 127 -12.71 -16.20 -0.89
N TYR A 128 -11.68 -15.70 -0.22
CA TYR A 128 -11.03 -14.43 -0.55
C TYR A 128 -9.53 -14.61 -0.69
N LYS A 129 -8.88 -13.70 -1.44
CA LYS A 129 -7.43 -13.67 -1.62
C LYS A 129 -6.91 -12.26 -1.81
N TRP A 130 -5.68 -12.04 -1.39
CA TRP A 130 -4.97 -10.78 -1.52
C TRP A 130 -3.85 -10.90 -2.54
N THR A 131 -4.05 -10.36 -3.73
CA THR A 131 -3.11 -10.50 -4.87
C THR A 131 -3.09 -9.24 -5.72
N VAL A 132 -2.20 -9.17 -6.72
CA VAL A 132 -2.17 -8.04 -7.67
C VAL A 132 -3.15 -8.23 -8.83
N SER A 133 -3.62 -9.46 -9.07
CA SER A 133 -4.63 -9.77 -10.08
C SER A 133 -5.52 -10.96 -9.74
N ALA A 134 -6.71 -10.99 -10.35
CA ALA A 134 -7.64 -12.10 -10.25
C ALA A 134 -7.05 -13.45 -10.71
N THR A 135 -6.09 -13.43 -11.64
CA THR A 135 -5.45 -14.64 -12.18
C THR A 135 -4.30 -15.16 -11.34
N ASP A 136 -3.78 -14.36 -10.41
CA ASP A 136 -2.65 -14.79 -9.59
C ASP A 136 -3.02 -15.94 -8.66
N PRO A 137 -2.08 -16.84 -8.37
CA PRO A 137 -2.30 -17.88 -7.39
C PRO A 137 -2.67 -17.27 -6.04
N GLN A 138 -3.47 -18.01 -5.27
CA GLN A 138 -3.78 -17.64 -3.91
C GLN A 138 -2.52 -17.75 -3.06
N ASN A 139 -2.02 -16.63 -2.53
CA ASN A 139 -1.01 -16.67 -1.47
C ASN A 139 -1.63 -17.29 -0.21
N GLN A 140 -0.82 -17.91 0.65
CA GLN A 140 -1.28 -18.29 1.99
C GLN A 140 -1.38 -17.03 2.83
N TRP A 141 -2.36 -17.00 3.74
CA TRP A 141 -2.35 -16.02 4.82
C TRP A 141 -1.24 -16.39 5.80
N ASP A 142 -0.31 -15.46 6.05
CA ASP A 142 0.75 -15.61 7.05
C ASP A 142 0.22 -15.43 8.48
#